data_AF-A0AA89QAD1-F1
#
_entry.id   AF-A0AA89QAD1-F1
#
_cell.length_a   1.000
_cell.length_b   1.000
_cell.length_c   1.000
_cell.angle_alpha   90.00
_cell.angle_beta   90.00
_cell.angle_gamma   90.00
#
_symmetry.space_group_name_H-M   'P 1'
#
loop_
_entity.id
_entity.type
_entity.pdbx_description
1 polymer ?
#
loop_
_entity_poly.entity_id
_entity_poly.type
_entity_poly.pdbx_seq_one_letter_code
_entity_poly.pdbx_strand_id
1 'polypeptide(L)'
;MTAQPARFERSGPETASVMDVPPFKPPLVKAVFRDVTPMHVSRSAARAAASVTRTVLTEIIDGARRAAAEESRKRLVPGDLLSAIDRNVELEVGSQWYDHSPTFQGLTGVVHDAEGVIVPSPEHSRSRRPSAVVGAHRFEAGVRKLLRSQGVMAVPAMVRDLRGIASVFLTDLARDAAMVVREGGVKRFGSVALVMPGEPAPPPSLKDPLLALSTRRGDGRTIGRDDVLAATTIQLFGGNLRQRALTEAREAAADTPAG
;
A
#
# COMPACT_ATOMS: atom_id res chain seq x y z
N MET A 1 66.71 19.18 6.15
CA MET A 1 65.81 18.56 7.16
C MET A 1 64.42 19.14 6.97
N THR A 2 63.52 18.32 6.45
CA THR A 2 62.13 18.64 6.11
C THR A 2 61.22 18.31 7.29
N ALA A 3 60.38 19.25 7.72
CA ALA A 3 59.33 19.01 8.71
C ALA A 3 57.96 19.22 8.04
N GLN A 4 57.20 18.13 7.94
CA GLN A 4 55.80 18.11 7.53
C GLN A 4 54.90 18.67 8.65
N PRO A 5 53.84 19.45 8.33
CA PRO A 5 52.79 19.73 9.29
C PRO A 5 51.79 18.57 9.37
N ALA A 6 51.32 18.32 10.59
CA ALA A 6 50.36 17.29 10.95
C ALA A 6 49.06 17.39 10.13
N ARG A 7 48.65 16.26 9.57
CA ARG A 7 47.37 16.11 8.87
C ARG A 7 46.25 16.07 9.89
N PHE A 8 45.30 17.00 9.73
CA PHE A 8 43.96 16.89 10.32
C PHE A 8 43.29 15.61 9.82
N GLU A 9 43.09 14.64 10.71
CA GLU A 9 42.14 13.55 10.49
C GLU A 9 40.73 14.16 10.52
N ARG A 10 40.22 14.41 9.32
CA ARG A 10 38.82 14.72 9.10
C ARG A 10 38.07 13.38 9.21
N SER A 11 37.61 13.05 10.43
CA SER A 11 36.61 12.01 10.64
C SER A 11 35.39 12.35 9.79
N GLY A 12 35.29 11.67 8.64
CA GLY A 12 34.07 11.67 7.84
C GLY A 12 32.98 10.89 8.58
N PRO A 13 31.71 11.27 8.42
CA PRO A 13 30.63 10.48 8.99
C PRO A 13 30.64 9.12 8.30
N GLU A 14 30.94 8.13 9.13
CA GLU A 14 30.58 6.73 9.01
C GLU A 14 29.32 6.56 8.17
N THR A 15 29.43 5.69 7.17
CA THR A 15 28.39 5.34 6.21
C THR A 15 27.08 4.97 6.92
N ALA A 16 26.25 5.97 7.18
CA ALA A 16 24.85 5.78 7.50
C ALA A 16 24.27 4.95 6.36
N SER A 17 23.85 3.74 6.69
CA SER A 17 23.36 2.73 5.75
C SER A 17 22.47 3.37 4.69
N VAL A 18 22.85 3.27 3.41
CA VAL A 18 22.05 3.74 2.27
C VAL A 18 20.64 3.09 2.26
N MET A 19 20.43 2.08 3.10
CA MET A 19 19.16 1.40 3.34
C MET A 19 18.17 2.20 4.21
N ASP A 20 18.61 3.21 4.98
CA ASP A 20 17.79 3.81 6.05
C ASP A 20 16.77 4.85 5.57
N VAL A 21 16.84 5.26 4.30
CA VAL A 21 15.84 6.17 3.72
C VAL A 21 14.58 5.39 3.34
N PRO A 22 13.38 5.74 3.84
CA PRO A 22 12.14 5.05 3.48
C PRO A 22 11.90 5.03 1.95
N PRO A 23 11.40 3.92 1.38
CA PRO A 23 11.18 3.80 -0.07
C PRO A 23 10.14 4.81 -0.59
N PHE A 24 9.15 5.15 0.23
CA PHE A 24 8.13 6.17 -0.07
C PHE A 24 8.26 7.33 0.89
N LYS A 25 8.61 8.51 0.35
CA LYS A 25 8.82 9.71 1.18
C LYS A 25 7.47 10.35 1.55
N PRO A 26 7.32 10.94 2.75
CA PRO A 26 6.07 11.61 3.14
C PRO A 26 5.52 12.65 2.15
N PRO A 27 6.33 13.45 1.43
CA PRO A 27 5.81 14.37 0.40
C PRO A 27 5.11 13.66 -0.77
N LEU A 28 5.59 12.50 -1.19
CA LEU A 28 4.94 11.67 -2.21
C LEU A 28 3.54 11.27 -1.72
N VAL A 29 3.47 10.76 -0.49
CA VAL A 29 2.21 10.31 0.11
C VAL A 29 1.23 11.47 0.24
N LYS A 30 1.66 12.62 0.77
CA LYS A 30 0.80 13.81 0.87
C LYS A 30 0.31 14.29 -0.49
N ALA A 31 1.12 14.16 -1.55
CA ALA A 31 0.69 14.51 -2.89
C ALA A 31 -0.47 13.60 -3.36
N VAL A 32 -0.37 12.29 -3.15
CA VAL A 32 -1.44 11.34 -3.48
C VAL A 32 -2.72 11.63 -2.69
N PHE A 33 -2.60 11.88 -1.38
CA PHE A 33 -3.77 12.24 -0.58
C PHE A 33 -4.44 13.53 -1.07
N ARG A 34 -3.66 14.54 -1.47
CA ARG A 34 -4.18 15.79 -2.02
C ARG A 34 -4.89 15.59 -3.37
N ASP A 35 -4.48 14.59 -4.15
CA ASP A 35 -5.17 14.22 -5.40
C ASP A 35 -6.58 13.63 -5.10
N VAL A 36 -6.81 13.12 -3.88
CA VAL A 36 -8.06 12.44 -3.47
C VAL A 36 -8.97 13.31 -2.60
N THR A 37 -8.40 14.15 -1.72
CA THR A 37 -9.17 14.89 -0.72
C THR A 37 -8.53 16.26 -0.40
N PRO A 38 -9.35 17.30 -0.14
CA PRO A 38 -8.85 18.60 0.29
C PRO A 38 -8.41 18.64 1.78
N MET A 39 -8.59 17.55 2.52
CA MET A 39 -8.24 17.47 3.95
C MET A 39 -6.74 17.58 4.18
N HIS A 40 -6.34 18.22 5.28
CA HIS A 40 -4.94 18.27 5.67
C HIS A 40 -4.46 16.88 6.09
N VAL A 41 -3.24 16.49 5.72
CA VAL A 41 -2.65 15.21 6.13
C VAL A 41 -1.50 15.45 7.09
N SER A 42 -1.61 14.91 8.30
CA SER A 42 -0.57 15.01 9.31
C SER A 42 0.73 14.32 8.86
N ARG A 43 1.86 14.67 9.48
CA ARG A 43 3.13 14.00 9.18
C ARG A 43 3.10 12.52 9.57
N SER A 44 2.51 12.21 10.72
CA SER A 44 2.37 10.84 11.22
C SER A 44 1.45 10.00 10.34
N ALA A 45 0.35 10.56 9.81
CA ALA A 45 -0.51 9.89 8.82
C ALA A 45 0.26 9.55 7.54
N ALA A 46 1.04 10.49 7.01
CA ALA A 46 1.83 10.27 5.81
C ALA A 46 2.93 9.20 6.02
N ARG A 47 3.56 9.15 7.21
CA ARG A 47 4.51 8.10 7.57
C ARG A 47 3.84 6.73 7.72
N ALA A 48 2.68 6.67 8.38
CA ALA A 48 1.90 5.44 8.52
C ALA A 48 1.52 4.87 7.14
N ALA A 49 0.94 5.69 6.27
CA ALA A 49 0.52 5.26 4.93
C ALA A 49 1.72 4.83 4.05
N ALA A 50 2.86 5.51 4.16
CA ALA A 50 4.10 5.07 3.53
C ALA A 50 4.55 3.68 4.03
N SER A 51 4.45 3.44 5.33
CA SER A 51 4.80 2.16 5.97
C SER A 51 3.89 1.04 5.50
N VAL A 52 2.56 1.23 5.56
CA VAL A 52 1.57 0.25 5.07
C VAL A 52 1.83 -0.11 3.61
N THR A 53 2.01 0.89 2.74
CA THR A 53 2.29 0.66 1.30
C THR A 53 3.59 -0.12 1.10
N ARG A 54 4.62 0.18 1.90
CA ARG A 54 5.89 -0.56 1.90
C ARG A 54 5.67 -2.01 2.29
N THR A 55 4.93 -2.28 3.37
CA THR A 55 4.69 -3.64 3.87
C THR A 55 3.94 -4.48 2.85
N VAL A 56 2.87 -3.93 2.25
CA VAL A 56 2.08 -4.61 1.20
C VAL A 56 2.95 -4.96 -0.02
N LEU A 57 3.71 -4.00 -0.54
CA LEU A 57 4.60 -4.26 -1.69
C LEU A 57 5.73 -5.24 -1.36
N THR A 58 6.23 -5.23 -0.12
CA THR A 58 7.24 -6.20 0.33
C THR A 58 6.68 -7.61 0.26
N GLU A 59 5.46 -7.83 0.78
CA GLU A 59 4.80 -9.13 0.76
C GLU A 59 4.51 -9.60 -0.68
N ILE A 60 4.05 -8.69 -1.54
CA ILE A 60 3.85 -8.97 -2.98
C ILE A 60 5.16 -9.40 -3.63
N ILE A 61 6.26 -8.67 -3.41
CA ILE A 61 7.57 -9.01 -3.99
C ILE A 61 8.10 -10.33 -3.43
N ASP A 62 7.89 -10.61 -2.14
CA ASP A 62 8.30 -11.87 -1.52
C ASP A 62 7.48 -13.06 -2.05
N GLY A 63 6.18 -12.87 -2.29
CA GLY A 63 5.34 -13.82 -3.02
C GLY A 63 5.83 -14.07 -4.44
N ALA A 64 6.10 -13.00 -5.20
CA ALA A 64 6.59 -13.10 -6.57
C ALA A 64 7.98 -13.76 -6.63
N ARG A 65 8.85 -13.49 -5.65
CA ARG A 65 10.14 -14.16 -5.53
C ARG A 65 10.00 -15.66 -5.32
N ARG A 66 9.03 -16.10 -4.50
CA ARG A 66 8.74 -17.53 -4.30
C ARG A 66 8.24 -18.18 -5.59
N ALA A 67 7.31 -17.54 -6.29
CA ALA A 67 6.82 -18.02 -7.59
C ALA A 67 7.94 -18.11 -8.64
N ALA A 68 8.80 -17.10 -8.75
CA ALA A 68 9.94 -17.12 -9.66
C ALA A 68 10.93 -18.25 -9.32
N ALA A 69 11.15 -18.52 -8.04
CA ALA A 69 12.04 -19.58 -7.58
C ALA A 69 11.54 -20.98 -7.96
N GLU A 70 10.23 -21.23 -7.94
CA GLU A 70 9.62 -22.48 -8.41
C GLU A 70 9.92 -22.73 -9.89
N GLU A 71 9.99 -21.66 -10.70
CA GLU A 71 10.39 -21.72 -12.11
C GLU A 71 11.92 -21.56 -12.32
N SER A 72 12.72 -21.63 -11.25
CA SER A 72 14.18 -21.45 -11.29
C SER A 72 14.65 -20.12 -11.90
N ARG A 73 13.81 -19.08 -11.85
CA ARG A 73 14.09 -17.75 -12.39
C ARG A 73 14.67 -16.81 -11.33
N LYS A 74 15.72 -16.10 -11.72
CA LYS A 74 16.39 -15.07 -10.89
C LYS A 74 15.86 -13.65 -11.10
N ARG A 75 15.08 -13.43 -12.16
CA ARG A 75 14.45 -12.14 -12.49
C ARG A 75 12.94 -12.29 -12.44
N LEU A 76 12.29 -11.38 -11.71
CA LEU A 76 10.84 -11.34 -11.64
C LEU A 76 10.25 -10.86 -12.96
N VAL A 77 9.21 -11.56 -13.39
CA VAL A 77 8.36 -11.23 -14.52
C VAL A 77 6.92 -11.04 -14.03
N PRO A 78 6.07 -10.37 -14.81
CA PRO A 78 4.67 -10.15 -14.45
C PRO A 78 3.88 -11.42 -14.10
N GLY A 79 4.21 -12.57 -14.72
CA GLY A 79 3.60 -13.85 -14.36
C GLY A 79 3.82 -14.26 -12.90
N ASP A 80 4.98 -13.94 -12.31
CA ASP A 80 5.25 -14.21 -10.89
C ASP A 80 4.32 -13.46 -9.95
N LEU A 81 3.92 -12.26 -10.36
CA LEU A 81 3.03 -11.39 -9.61
C LEU A 81 1.61 -11.98 -9.55
N LEU A 82 1.13 -12.56 -10.66
CA LEU A 82 -0.16 -13.26 -10.70
C LEU A 82 -0.12 -14.46 -9.77
N SER A 83 0.87 -15.33 -9.95
CA SER A 83 1.05 -16.50 -9.10
C SER A 83 1.16 -16.14 -7.61
N ALA A 84 1.76 -15.00 -7.29
CA ALA A 84 1.87 -14.51 -5.92
C ALA A 84 0.52 -14.04 -5.33
N ILE A 85 -0.28 -13.33 -6.12
CA ILE A 85 -1.56 -12.78 -5.68
C ILE A 85 -2.64 -13.87 -5.63
N ASP A 86 -2.70 -14.75 -6.63
CA ASP A 86 -3.63 -15.89 -6.67
C ASP A 86 -3.45 -16.82 -5.44
N ARG A 87 -2.23 -16.89 -4.90
CA ARG A 87 -1.90 -17.73 -3.75
C ARG A 87 -2.05 -17.03 -2.40
N ASN A 88 -2.32 -15.73 -2.37
CA ASN A 88 -2.42 -14.97 -1.12
C ASN A 88 -3.75 -14.22 -1.05
N VAL A 89 -4.72 -14.84 -0.37
CA VAL A 89 -6.05 -14.28 -0.09
C VAL A 89 -6.02 -12.98 0.72
N GLU A 90 -4.93 -12.68 1.43
CA GLU A 90 -4.76 -11.41 2.15
C GLU A 90 -4.27 -10.27 1.24
N LEU A 91 -3.77 -10.59 0.04
CA LEU A 91 -3.33 -9.66 -1.00
C LEU A 91 -4.41 -9.40 -2.04
N GLU A 92 -5.65 -9.23 -1.62
CA GLU A 92 -6.67 -8.64 -2.49
C GLU A 92 -6.37 -7.13 -2.63
N VAL A 93 -5.36 -6.81 -3.42
CA VAL A 93 -5.11 -5.44 -3.87
C VAL A 93 -6.27 -5.08 -4.76
N GLY A 94 -7.09 -4.12 -4.32
CA GLY A 94 -8.30 -3.60 -4.97
C GLY A 94 -8.40 -4.02 -6.43
N SER A 95 -9.40 -4.87 -6.70
CA SER A 95 -9.68 -5.64 -7.93
C SER A 95 -9.66 -4.88 -9.27
N GLN A 96 -9.28 -3.60 -9.27
CA GLN A 96 -9.25 -2.69 -10.40
C GLN A 96 -7.83 -2.36 -10.89
N TRP A 97 -6.74 -2.68 -10.17
CA TRP A 97 -5.40 -2.32 -10.66
C TRP A 97 -4.98 -3.12 -11.91
N TYR A 98 -5.43 -4.38 -12.00
CA TYR A 98 -5.24 -5.25 -13.17
C TYR A 98 -5.83 -4.62 -14.44
N ASP A 99 -7.01 -4.01 -14.33
CA ASP A 99 -7.68 -3.29 -15.43
C ASP A 99 -6.86 -2.12 -15.97
N HIS A 100 -5.83 -1.69 -15.25
CA HIS A 100 -4.99 -0.55 -15.60
C HIS A 100 -3.55 -0.93 -15.94
N SER A 101 -3.17 -2.20 -15.85
CA SER A 101 -1.86 -2.67 -16.31
C SER A 101 -1.96 -3.16 -17.76
N PRO A 102 -1.23 -2.53 -18.71
CA PRO A 102 -1.15 -3.05 -20.08
C PRO A 102 -0.57 -4.46 -20.15
N THR A 103 0.28 -4.82 -19.17
CA THR A 103 0.89 -6.14 -19.07
C THR A 103 -0.14 -7.20 -18.73
N PHE A 104 -1.05 -6.91 -17.80
CA PHE A 104 -2.09 -7.85 -17.39
C PHE A 104 -3.28 -7.88 -18.34
N GLN A 105 -3.67 -6.74 -18.94
CA GLN A 105 -4.64 -6.74 -20.05
C GLN A 105 -4.23 -7.67 -21.20
N GLY A 106 -2.92 -7.82 -21.46
CA GLY A 106 -2.40 -8.77 -22.46
C GLY A 106 -2.31 -10.23 -21.99
N LEU A 107 -2.29 -10.50 -20.68
CA LEU A 107 -2.19 -11.84 -20.08
C LEU A 107 -3.56 -12.42 -19.71
N THR A 108 -4.53 -11.59 -19.34
CA THR A 108 -5.92 -11.99 -19.00
C THR A 108 -6.84 -12.08 -20.21
N GLY A 109 -6.30 -11.85 -21.42
CA GLY A 109 -6.87 -12.19 -22.74
C GLY A 109 -8.38 -12.09 -22.90
N VAL A 110 -8.85 -11.00 -23.51
CA VAL A 110 -10.15 -10.85 -24.22
C VAL A 110 -11.40 -11.28 -23.43
N VAL A 111 -12.26 -10.31 -23.13
CA VAL A 111 -13.61 -10.58 -22.62
C VAL A 111 -14.40 -11.36 -23.68
N HIS A 112 -14.92 -12.52 -23.32
CA HIS A 112 -15.89 -13.25 -24.15
C HIS A 112 -17.30 -12.85 -23.70
N ASP A 113 -18.22 -12.64 -24.65
CA ASP A 113 -19.64 -12.48 -24.33
C ASP A 113 -20.29 -13.83 -23.99
N ALA A 114 -21.59 -13.81 -23.66
CA ALA A 114 -22.35 -14.99 -23.26
C ALA A 114 -22.45 -16.05 -24.38
N GLU A 115 -22.13 -15.66 -25.61
CA GLU A 115 -22.13 -16.48 -26.82
C GLU A 115 -20.72 -16.98 -27.19
N GLY A 116 -19.71 -16.68 -26.37
CA GLY A 116 -18.33 -17.13 -26.54
C GLY A 116 -17.54 -16.35 -27.59
N VAL A 117 -18.08 -15.24 -28.11
CA VAL A 117 -17.42 -14.41 -29.12
C VAL A 117 -16.41 -13.50 -28.44
N ILE A 118 -15.23 -13.37 -29.04
CA ILE A 118 -14.19 -12.40 -28.65
C ILE A 118 -14.82 -11.00 -28.71
N VAL A 119 -15.08 -10.37 -27.57
CA VAL A 119 -15.49 -8.97 -27.53
C VAL A 119 -14.26 -8.14 -27.89
N PRO A 120 -14.25 -7.42 -29.03
CA PRO A 120 -13.15 -6.52 -29.33
C PRO A 120 -13.08 -5.47 -28.23
N SER A 121 -11.88 -5.26 -27.67
CA SER A 121 -11.59 -4.13 -26.79
C SER A 121 -12.16 -2.85 -27.43
N PRO A 122 -12.90 -1.99 -26.71
CA PRO A 122 -13.50 -0.82 -27.30
C PRO A 122 -12.42 0.02 -28.00
N GLU A 123 -12.49 0.09 -29.32
CA GLU A 123 -11.57 0.88 -30.12
C GLU A 123 -11.68 2.35 -29.71
N HIS A 124 -10.55 2.89 -29.24
CA HIS A 124 -10.24 4.31 -29.23
C HIS A 124 -11.37 5.26 -28.78
N SER A 125 -11.73 5.19 -27.50
CA SER A 125 -12.29 6.37 -26.83
C SER A 125 -11.19 7.43 -26.69
N ARG A 126 -11.17 8.40 -27.62
CA ARG A 126 -10.64 9.75 -27.42
C ARG A 126 -11.43 10.45 -26.30
N SER A 127 -11.18 10.02 -25.09
CA SER A 127 -11.21 10.82 -23.88
C SER A 127 -10.21 10.11 -22.98
N ARG A 128 -9.11 10.78 -22.62
CA ARG A 128 -8.23 10.27 -21.56
C ARG A 128 -9.07 10.28 -20.29
N ARG A 129 -9.85 9.21 -20.05
CA ARG A 129 -10.30 8.89 -18.69
C ARG A 129 -9.04 8.89 -17.84
N PRO A 130 -9.00 9.62 -16.71
CA PRO A 130 -7.86 9.57 -15.81
C PRO A 130 -7.65 8.09 -15.47
N SER A 131 -6.53 7.49 -15.89
CA SER A 131 -6.23 6.13 -15.46
C SER A 131 -6.04 6.15 -13.95
N ALA A 132 -6.47 5.12 -13.22
CA ALA A 132 -6.17 5.05 -11.77
C ALA A 132 -4.64 4.98 -11.50
N VAL A 133 -3.85 4.82 -12.57
CA VAL A 133 -2.38 4.78 -12.60
C VAL A 133 -1.77 6.16 -12.93
N VAL A 134 -2.58 7.23 -13.04
CA VAL A 134 -2.08 8.61 -13.18
C VAL A 134 -1.18 8.93 -11.99
N GLY A 135 0.08 9.27 -12.27
CA GLY A 135 1.07 9.56 -11.24
C GLY A 135 1.79 8.32 -10.68
N ALA A 136 1.57 7.11 -11.20
CA ALA A 136 2.28 5.91 -10.75
C ALA A 136 3.81 5.96 -10.99
N HIS A 137 4.26 6.72 -11.99
CA HIS A 137 5.69 6.97 -12.22
C HIS A 137 6.39 7.60 -11.00
N ARG A 138 5.64 8.30 -10.12
CA ARG A 138 6.17 8.88 -8.87
C ARG A 138 6.65 7.80 -7.88
N PHE A 139 6.16 6.57 -7.98
CA PHE A 139 6.52 5.45 -7.10
C PHE A 139 7.73 4.64 -7.60
N GLU A 140 8.18 4.85 -8.83
CA GLU A 140 9.18 4.01 -9.48
C GLU A 140 10.50 3.95 -8.70
N ALA A 141 10.97 5.07 -8.16
CA ALA A 141 12.18 5.12 -7.35
C ALA A 141 12.04 4.29 -6.06
N GLY A 142 10.87 4.34 -5.42
CA GLY A 142 10.56 3.57 -4.21
C GLY A 142 10.47 2.08 -4.47
N VAL A 143 9.80 1.69 -5.56
CA VAL A 143 9.70 0.30 -6.01
C VAL A 143 11.08 -0.27 -6.35
N ARG A 144 11.91 0.45 -7.12
CA ARG A 144 13.28 0.03 -7.41
C ARG A 144 14.14 -0.05 -6.15
N LYS A 145 13.88 0.79 -5.14
CA LYS A 145 14.57 0.68 -3.84
C LYS A 145 14.15 -0.59 -3.10
N LEU A 146 12.85 -0.90 -3.06
CA LEU A 146 12.32 -2.12 -2.43
C LEU A 146 12.91 -3.38 -3.05
N LEU A 147 12.85 -3.50 -4.37
CA LEU A 147 13.43 -4.63 -5.11
C LEU A 147 14.93 -4.82 -4.77
N ARG A 148 15.70 -3.73 -4.77
CA ARG A 148 17.12 -3.77 -4.38
C ARG A 148 17.32 -4.19 -2.92
N SER A 149 16.50 -3.69 -1.99
CA SER A 149 16.60 -4.06 -0.57
C SER A 149 16.27 -5.53 -0.29
N GLN A 150 15.47 -6.16 -1.16
CA GLN A 150 15.16 -7.59 -1.09
C GLN A 150 16.13 -8.44 -1.93
N GLY A 151 17.14 -7.84 -2.57
CA GLY A 151 18.11 -8.53 -3.41
C GLY A 151 17.53 -9.08 -4.72
N VAL A 152 16.41 -8.52 -5.20
CA VAL A 152 15.65 -9.05 -6.35
C VAL A 152 15.80 -8.14 -7.56
N MET A 153 15.97 -8.75 -8.73
CA MET A 153 15.88 -8.07 -10.02
C MET A 153 14.50 -8.29 -10.64
N ALA A 154 13.96 -7.26 -11.29
CA ALA A 154 12.68 -7.33 -12.00
C ALA A 154 12.83 -6.77 -13.41
N VAL A 155 12.10 -7.34 -14.37
CA VAL A 155 12.01 -6.75 -15.72
C VAL A 155 11.24 -5.42 -15.68
N PRO A 156 11.45 -4.49 -16.64
CA PRO A 156 10.77 -3.20 -16.62
C PRO A 156 9.24 -3.27 -16.57
N ALA A 157 8.63 -4.30 -17.17
CA ALA A 157 7.19 -4.54 -17.07
C ALA A 157 6.75 -4.81 -15.62
N MET A 158 7.45 -5.68 -14.90
CA MET A 158 7.19 -5.96 -13.48
C MET A 158 7.34 -4.70 -12.60
N VAL A 159 8.34 -3.85 -12.88
CA VAL A 159 8.48 -2.55 -12.18
C VAL A 159 7.30 -1.62 -12.47
N ARG A 160 6.79 -1.62 -13.72
CA ARG A 160 5.60 -0.85 -14.11
C ARG A 160 4.35 -1.33 -13.38
N ASP A 161 4.21 -2.63 -13.18
CA ASP A 161 3.07 -3.22 -12.50
C ASP A 161 3.09 -2.92 -11.00
N LEU A 162 4.25 -3.12 -10.34
CA LEU A 162 4.43 -2.80 -8.92
C LEU A 162 4.21 -1.31 -8.62
N ARG A 163 4.66 -0.39 -9.49
CA ARG A 163 4.40 1.06 -9.30
C ARG A 163 2.92 1.40 -9.53
N GLY A 164 2.23 0.64 -10.38
CA GLY A 164 0.78 0.75 -10.59
C GLY A 164 0.00 0.33 -9.34
N ILE A 165 0.31 -0.86 -8.80
CA ILE A 165 -0.23 -1.35 -7.53
C ILE A 165 -0.02 -0.33 -6.42
N ALA A 166 1.21 0.17 -6.26
CA ALA A 166 1.53 1.15 -5.21
C ALA A 166 0.66 2.41 -5.30
N SER A 167 0.42 2.88 -6.54
CA SER A 167 -0.39 4.07 -6.80
C SER A 167 -1.86 3.85 -6.47
N VAL A 168 -2.43 2.73 -6.93
CA VAL A 168 -3.84 2.39 -6.70
C VAL A 168 -4.09 2.14 -5.22
N PHE A 169 -3.28 1.27 -4.59
CA PHE A 169 -3.40 0.96 -3.16
C PHE A 169 -3.33 2.22 -2.29
N LEU A 170 -2.37 3.12 -2.53
CA LEU A 170 -2.26 4.33 -1.73
C LEU A 170 -3.41 5.32 -1.98
N THR A 171 -3.97 5.32 -3.19
CA THR A 171 -5.13 6.14 -3.55
C THR A 171 -6.39 5.65 -2.82
N ASP A 172 -6.62 4.33 -2.80
CA ASP A 172 -7.75 3.73 -2.10
C ASP A 172 -7.61 3.87 -0.58
N LEU A 173 -6.40 3.65 -0.05
CA LEU A 173 -6.09 3.92 1.37
C LEU A 173 -6.35 5.38 1.74
N ALA A 174 -6.02 6.34 0.87
CA ALA A 174 -6.30 7.76 1.08
C ALA A 174 -7.80 8.07 1.06
N ARG A 175 -8.56 7.43 0.16
CA ARG A 175 -10.01 7.56 0.07
C ARG A 175 -10.68 7.04 1.34
N ASP A 176 -10.29 5.87 1.81
CA ASP A 176 -10.83 5.27 3.03
C ASP A 176 -10.42 6.05 4.28
N ALA A 177 -9.19 6.55 4.37
CA ALA A 177 -8.79 7.41 5.48
C ALA A 177 -9.61 8.70 5.53
N ALA A 178 -9.89 9.30 4.37
CA ALA A 178 -10.79 10.46 4.28
C ALA A 178 -12.23 10.11 4.66
N MET A 179 -12.73 8.93 4.28
CA MET A 179 -14.03 8.41 4.67
C MET A 179 -14.13 8.26 6.20
N VAL A 180 -13.15 7.59 6.82
CA VAL A 180 -13.05 7.43 8.28
C VAL A 180 -13.10 8.78 9.01
N VAL A 181 -12.38 9.80 8.50
CA VAL A 181 -12.44 11.15 9.09
C VAL A 181 -13.82 11.78 8.98
N ARG A 182 -14.48 11.67 7.81
CA ARG A 182 -15.81 12.25 7.57
C ARG A 182 -16.89 11.59 8.42
N GLU A 183 -16.78 10.29 8.66
CA GLU A 183 -17.75 9.50 9.42
C GLU A 183 -17.48 9.49 10.94
N GLY A 184 -16.37 10.10 11.37
CA GLY A 184 -16.03 10.25 12.79
C GLY A 184 -15.44 8.98 13.42
N GLY A 185 -14.70 8.19 12.64
CA GLY A 185 -14.14 6.89 13.03
C GLY A 185 -14.76 5.74 12.22
N VAL A 186 -14.37 4.49 12.51
CA VAL A 186 -14.96 3.29 11.91
C VAL A 186 -16.39 3.11 12.45
N LYS A 187 -17.35 3.85 11.91
CA LYS A 187 -18.77 3.57 12.11
C LYS A 187 -19.28 2.84 10.87
N ARG A 188 -19.90 1.68 11.11
CA ARG A 188 -20.65 0.82 10.16
C ARG A 188 -19.85 -0.28 9.47
N PHE A 189 -19.50 -1.31 10.22
CA PHE A 189 -20.00 -2.64 9.87
C PHE A 189 -20.40 -3.30 11.18
N GLY A 190 -21.71 -3.37 11.44
CA GLY A 190 -22.23 -4.17 12.55
C GLY A 190 -21.84 -5.62 12.31
N SER A 191 -21.37 -6.30 13.35
CA SER A 191 -21.28 -7.76 13.34
C SER A 191 -22.66 -8.31 13.04
N VAL A 192 -22.82 -8.95 11.88
CA VAL A 192 -24.01 -9.77 11.62
C VAL A 192 -23.84 -11.02 12.48
N ALA A 193 -24.39 -10.99 13.68
CA ALA A 193 -24.67 -12.22 14.40
C ALA A 193 -25.79 -12.92 13.63
N LEU A 194 -25.46 -14.01 12.95
CA LEU A 194 -26.43 -14.99 12.46
C LEU A 194 -27.12 -15.59 13.68
N VAL A 195 -28.21 -14.96 14.12
CA VAL A 195 -29.07 -15.50 15.17
C VAL A 195 -30.05 -16.46 14.51
N MET A 196 -29.95 -17.74 14.85
CA MET A 196 -30.99 -18.72 14.56
C MET A 196 -32.26 -18.36 15.36
N PRO A 197 -33.47 -18.46 14.79
CA PRO A 197 -34.70 -18.05 15.45
C PRO A 197 -35.00 -18.99 16.62
N GLY A 198 -34.75 -18.54 17.85
CA GLY A 198 -35.08 -19.28 19.08
C GLY A 198 -34.15 -19.04 20.27
N GLU A 199 -32.98 -18.43 20.08
CA GLU A 199 -32.01 -18.21 21.17
C GLU A 199 -32.12 -16.78 21.74
N PRO A 200 -32.18 -16.61 23.09
CA PRO A 200 -32.21 -15.28 23.68
C PRO A 200 -30.93 -14.52 23.36
N ALA A 201 -31.08 -13.27 22.89
CA ALA A 201 -29.96 -12.44 22.49
C ALA A 201 -28.90 -12.36 23.60
N PRO A 202 -27.62 -12.67 23.33
CA PRO A 202 -26.58 -12.53 24.31
C PRO A 202 -26.47 -11.05 24.73
N PRO A 203 -26.18 -10.77 26.01
CA PRO A 203 -26.01 -9.40 26.48
C PRO A 203 -24.90 -8.70 25.68
N PRO A 204 -25.06 -7.40 25.40
CA PRO A 204 -24.09 -6.67 24.59
C PRO A 204 -22.70 -6.78 25.24
N SER A 205 -21.76 -7.39 24.52
CA SER A 205 -20.38 -7.52 24.94
C SER A 205 -19.74 -6.14 25.01
N LEU A 206 -19.70 -5.58 26.22
CA LEU A 206 -18.99 -4.34 26.54
C LEU A 206 -17.48 -4.57 26.43
N LYS A 207 -16.92 -4.19 25.28
CA LYS A 207 -15.58 -3.60 25.04
C LYS A 207 -15.06 -4.05 23.68
N ASP A 208 -15.60 -3.44 22.64
CA ASP A 208 -15.00 -3.48 21.32
C ASP A 208 -13.95 -2.36 21.23
N PRO A 209 -12.66 -2.63 20.89
CA PRO A 209 -11.65 -1.60 20.66
C PRO A 209 -12.07 -0.59 19.59
N LEU A 210 -13.03 -0.95 18.73
CA LEU A 210 -13.61 -0.10 17.69
C LEU A 210 -14.51 1.01 18.25
N LEU A 211 -15.21 0.77 19.36
CA LEU A 211 -16.03 1.81 20.02
C LEU A 211 -15.17 2.95 20.58
N ALA A 212 -13.91 2.68 20.93
CA ALA A 212 -12.98 3.70 21.40
C ALA A 212 -12.57 4.71 20.29
N LEU A 213 -12.65 4.33 19.01
CA LEU A 213 -12.36 5.21 17.87
C LEU A 213 -13.46 6.26 17.63
N SER A 214 -14.66 6.07 18.20
CA SER A 214 -15.81 6.98 18.03
C SER A 214 -15.73 8.27 18.87
N THR A 215 -14.62 8.54 19.56
CA THR A 215 -14.49 9.66 20.52
C THR A 215 -13.68 10.85 19.99
N ARG A 216 -13.54 11.01 18.66
CA ARG A 216 -12.70 12.05 18.05
C ARG A 216 -13.13 13.47 18.47
N ARG A 217 -12.31 14.10 19.33
CA ARG A 217 -12.42 15.48 19.83
C ARG A 217 -11.64 16.49 18.97
N GLY A 218 -11.58 16.28 17.65
CA GLY A 218 -10.75 17.07 16.73
C GLY A 218 -11.49 17.53 15.48
N ASP A 219 -10.98 18.59 14.85
CA ASP A 219 -11.52 19.15 13.61
C ASP A 219 -11.60 18.08 12.52
N GLY A 220 -12.80 17.83 11.96
CA GLY A 220 -13.07 16.90 10.84
C GLY A 220 -12.38 17.23 9.52
N ARG A 221 -11.31 18.04 9.56
CA ARG A 221 -10.57 18.61 8.42
C ARG A 221 -9.17 18.02 8.25
N THR A 222 -8.68 17.24 9.23
CA THR A 222 -7.31 16.70 9.24
C THR A 222 -7.30 15.18 9.36
N ILE A 223 -6.65 14.51 8.42
CA ILE A 223 -6.34 13.07 8.47
C ILE A 223 -5.14 12.86 9.38
N GLY A 224 -5.36 12.10 10.44
CA GLY A 224 -4.39 11.67 11.43
C GLY A 224 -3.90 10.25 11.20
N ARG A 225 -2.97 9.82 12.06
CA ARG A 225 -2.40 8.47 12.03
C ARG A 225 -3.48 7.40 12.18
N ASP A 226 -4.35 7.56 13.16
CA ASP A 226 -5.33 6.53 13.52
C ASP A 226 -6.39 6.34 12.42
N ASP A 227 -6.67 7.39 11.62
CA ASP A 227 -7.53 7.30 10.44
C ASP A 227 -6.91 6.42 9.34
N VAL A 228 -5.58 6.50 9.16
CA VAL A 228 -4.84 5.61 8.24
C VAL A 228 -4.80 4.18 8.76
N LEU A 229 -4.63 4.00 10.08
CA LEU A 229 -4.67 2.65 10.68
C LEU A 229 -6.05 2.02 10.52
N ALA A 230 -7.13 2.80 10.71
CA ALA A 230 -8.49 2.36 10.46
C ALA A 230 -8.73 2.04 8.97
N ALA A 231 -8.29 2.89 8.05
CA ALA A 231 -8.34 2.63 6.62
C ALA A 231 -7.59 1.34 6.23
N THR A 232 -6.46 1.07 6.88
CA THR A 232 -5.68 -0.18 6.67
C THR A 232 -6.49 -1.42 7.04
N THR A 233 -7.37 -1.32 8.05
CA THR A 233 -8.26 -2.44 8.42
C THR A 233 -9.40 -2.69 7.44
N ILE A 234 -9.76 -1.69 6.63
CA ILE A 234 -10.76 -1.78 5.57
C ILE A 234 -10.11 -2.40 4.33
N GLN A 235 -8.90 -1.94 4.00
CA GLN A 235 -8.17 -2.34 2.79
C GLN A 235 -7.51 -3.72 2.87
N LEU A 236 -7.06 -4.16 4.05
CA LEU A 236 -6.41 -5.45 4.22
C LEU A 236 -7.33 -6.41 4.96
N PHE A 237 -7.70 -7.50 4.29
CA PHE A 237 -8.46 -8.58 4.92
C PHE A 237 -7.59 -9.34 5.94
N GLY A 238 -8.24 -9.94 6.93
CA GLY A 238 -7.62 -10.43 8.16
C GLY A 238 -6.41 -11.37 7.95
N GLY A 239 -5.58 -11.49 9.00
CA GLY A 239 -4.42 -12.40 9.00
C GLY A 239 -3.10 -11.71 9.36
N ASN A 240 -1.99 -12.27 8.87
CA ASN A 240 -0.62 -11.87 9.28
C ASN A 240 -0.17 -10.56 8.62
N LEU A 241 -0.54 -10.33 7.36
CA LEU A 241 -0.13 -9.13 6.61
C LEU A 241 -0.73 -7.87 7.23
N ARG A 242 -2.02 -7.89 7.55
CA ARG A 242 -2.70 -6.76 8.21
C ARG A 242 -2.04 -6.43 9.54
N GLN A 243 -1.78 -7.44 10.38
CA GLN A 243 -1.16 -7.23 11.68
C GLN A 243 0.25 -6.62 11.54
N ARG A 244 1.06 -7.17 10.64
CA ARG A 244 2.40 -6.66 10.34
C ARG A 244 2.34 -5.22 9.83
N ALA A 245 1.46 -4.92 8.87
CA ALA A 245 1.30 -3.57 8.32
C ALA A 245 0.87 -2.57 9.40
N LEU A 246 -0.05 -2.94 10.30
CA LEU A 246 -0.47 -2.08 11.41
C LEU A 246 0.66 -1.85 12.43
N THR A 247 1.44 -2.88 12.75
CA THR A 247 2.59 -2.77 13.66
C THR A 247 3.67 -1.86 13.07
N GLU A 248 4.11 -2.14 11.84
CA GLU A 248 5.12 -1.32 11.14
C GLU A 248 4.62 0.13 10.93
N ALA A 249 3.31 0.34 10.73
CA ALA A 249 2.75 1.68 10.59
C ALA A 249 2.71 2.46 11.90
N ARG A 250 2.42 1.79 13.03
CA ARG A 250 2.48 2.42 14.36
C ARG A 250 3.89 2.84 14.72
N GLU A 251 4.87 1.98 14.48
CA GLU A 251 6.29 2.26 14.70
C GLU A 251 6.79 3.40 13.83
N ALA A 252 6.49 3.36 12.52
CA ALA A 252 6.91 4.40 11.59
C ALA A 252 6.27 5.77 11.89
N ALA A 253 5.08 5.79 12.49
CA ALA A 253 4.35 7.00 12.82
C ALA A 253 4.59 7.49 14.25
N ALA A 254 5.32 6.74 15.08
CA ALA A 254 5.83 7.25 16.35
C ALA A 254 6.86 8.34 16.04
N ASP A 255 6.71 9.50 16.68
CA ASP A 255 7.78 10.49 16.66
C ASP A 255 8.97 9.91 17.43
N THR A 256 10.14 9.88 16.80
CA THR A 256 11.41 9.76 17.53
C THR A 256 11.42 10.90 18.55
N PRO A 257 11.52 10.63 19.87
CA PRO A 257 11.71 11.71 20.82
C PRO A 257 12.99 12.44 20.39
N ALA A 258 12.86 13.74 20.11
CA ALA A 258 14.00 14.60 19.90
C ALA A 258 14.83 14.56 21.18
N GLY A 259 15.99 13.90 21.11
CA GLY A 259 17.11 14.19 21.99
C GLY A 259 17.87 15.39 21.46
#